data_AF-A0A426U850-F1
#
_entry.id   AF-A0A426U850-F1
#
_cell.length_a   1.000
_cell.length_b   1.000
_cell.length_c   1.000
_cell.angle_alpha   90.00
_cell.angle_beta   90.00
_cell.angle_gamma   90.00
#
_symmetry.space_group_name_H-M   'P 1'
#
loop_
_entity.id
_entity.type
_entity.pdbx_description
1 polymer ?
#
loop_
_entity_poly.entity_id
_entity_poly.type
_entity_poly.pdbx_seq_one_letter_code
_entity_poly.pdbx_strand_id
1 'polypeptide(L)'
;MSRQFWRALLLATLLASALLVLNTCVGQGIASGSALYVQQLTSDPSSFDGQTVTVDGAYVWKPGDPSISVLALGVSTLDNGLDAQPLGDPIWLEAFPAEVTEDLHRPGDAVYGFVRVEGTFSHGGGFGPNGQFASQITVTSAEPIERIQRVEHRIEDRALGEGKVSFFELLRNPEAYNGQTVTTNGYYFWNSVIYVLAEGVSTEEDGASPQPIGSPVWMEGFPPDQSALLNIGPNNSYVWGAVEVTGTFQTGGGFGKDGAYQSIFFVESAQPLTP
;
A
#
# COMPACT_ATOMS: atom_id res chain seq x y z
N MET A 1 46.73 64.83 -0.82
CA MET A 1 46.70 63.44 -1.34
C MET A 1 46.32 62.37 -0.31
N SER A 2 46.01 62.66 0.97
CA SER A 2 45.77 61.59 1.97
C SER A 2 44.33 61.08 2.11
N ARG A 3 43.31 61.84 1.68
CA ARG A 3 41.89 61.45 1.85
C ARG A 3 41.36 60.48 0.79
N GLN A 4 41.96 60.46 -0.41
CA GLN A 4 41.56 59.53 -1.48
C GLN A 4 42.08 58.12 -1.23
N PHE A 5 43.31 57.97 -0.73
CA PHE A 5 43.86 56.67 -0.36
C PHE A 5 43.09 55.99 0.77
N TRP A 6 42.61 56.77 1.76
CA TRP A 6 41.81 56.22 2.86
C TRP A 6 40.44 55.73 2.40
N ARG A 7 39.80 56.44 1.46
CA ARG A 7 38.53 56.01 0.86
C ARG A 7 38.70 54.75 0.01
N ALA A 8 39.79 54.64 -0.73
CA ALA A 8 40.11 53.45 -1.51
C ALA A 8 40.38 52.22 -0.61
N LEU A 9 41.08 52.41 0.51
CA LEU A 9 41.35 51.34 1.47
C LEU A 9 40.06 50.83 2.14
N LEU A 10 39.17 51.74 2.53
CA LEU A 10 37.87 51.40 3.13
C LEU A 10 36.97 50.65 2.15
N LEU A 11 36.93 51.06 0.88
CA LEU A 11 36.20 50.35 -0.17
C LEU A 11 36.77 48.96 -0.43
N ALA A 12 38.09 48.79 -0.44
CA ALA A 12 38.73 47.49 -0.63
C ALA A 12 38.43 46.53 0.54
N THR A 13 38.43 47.02 1.78
CA THR A 13 38.05 46.21 2.95
C THR A 13 36.58 45.81 2.94
N LEU A 14 35.68 46.70 2.49
CA LEU A 14 34.25 46.43 2.38
C LEU A 14 33.95 45.42 1.25
N LEU A 15 34.69 45.51 0.13
CA LEU A 15 34.58 44.55 -0.97
C LEU A 15 35.10 43.16 -0.58
N ALA A 16 36.22 43.10 0.15
CA ALA A 16 36.79 41.84 0.63
C ALA A 16 35.91 41.15 1.67
N SER A 17 35.26 41.92 2.56
CA SER A 17 34.29 41.38 3.51
C SER A 17 32.97 40.97 2.84
N ALA A 18 32.50 41.68 1.80
CA ALA A 18 31.37 41.23 0.98
C ALA A 18 31.67 39.94 0.21
N LEU A 19 32.90 39.76 -0.29
CA LEU A 19 33.35 38.53 -0.97
C LEU A 19 33.45 37.33 -0.02
N LEU A 20 33.79 37.55 1.26
CA LEU A 20 33.80 36.50 2.29
C LEU A 20 32.38 36.07 2.70
N VAL A 21 31.39 36.99 2.70
CA VAL A 21 29.97 36.65 2.96
C VAL A 21 29.32 35.95 1.77
N LEU A 22 29.75 36.25 0.54
CA LEU A 22 29.27 35.55 -0.67
C LEU A 22 29.75 34.10 -0.74
N ASN A 23 30.89 33.76 -0.12
CA ASN A 23 31.41 32.38 -0.11
C ASN A 23 30.79 31.51 1.00
N THR A 24 30.05 32.09 1.96
CA THR A 24 29.25 31.34 2.94
C THR A 24 27.83 31.01 2.46
N CYS A 25 27.45 31.48 1.26
CA CYS A 25 26.12 31.25 0.68
C CYS A 25 26.10 30.22 -0.46
N VAL A 26 27.22 29.52 -0.72
CA VAL A 26 27.28 28.43 -1.72
C VAL A 26 26.79 27.08 -1.13
N GLY A 27 26.39 27.06 0.14
CA GLY A 27 25.92 25.86 0.86
C GLY A 27 24.48 25.93 1.39
N GLN A 28 23.67 26.91 0.98
CA GLN A 28 22.26 26.99 1.39
C GLN A 28 21.38 27.41 0.22
N GLY A 29 20.52 26.50 -0.21
CA GLY A 29 19.38 26.84 -1.05
C GLY A 29 19.13 25.88 -2.20
N ILE A 30 18.86 24.59 -1.91
CA ILE A 30 17.71 23.99 -2.58
C ILE A 30 16.55 24.93 -2.24
N ALA A 31 15.99 25.55 -3.28
CA ALA A 31 14.96 26.55 -3.15
C ALA A 31 13.89 26.09 -2.15
N SER A 32 13.61 26.91 -1.14
CA SER A 32 12.45 26.73 -0.27
C SER A 32 11.20 26.63 -1.16
N GLY A 33 10.73 25.40 -1.39
CA GLY A 33 9.47 25.14 -2.08
C GLY A 33 9.39 23.92 -3.00
N SER A 34 10.50 23.31 -3.44
CA SER A 34 10.44 22.14 -4.33
C SER A 34 11.04 20.90 -3.68
N ALA A 35 10.27 19.82 -3.62
CA ALA A 35 10.75 18.51 -3.20
C ALA A 35 11.87 18.01 -4.13
N LEU A 36 12.82 17.28 -3.56
CA LEU A 36 13.84 16.55 -4.29
C LEU A 36 13.26 15.27 -4.89
N TYR A 37 13.97 14.66 -5.83
CA TYR A 37 13.68 13.31 -6.32
C TYR A 37 14.70 12.32 -5.79
N VAL A 38 14.30 11.05 -5.66
CA VAL A 38 15.19 9.94 -5.21
C VAL A 38 16.51 9.90 -5.99
N GLN A 39 16.49 10.16 -7.30
CA GLN A 39 17.71 10.18 -8.13
C GLN A 39 18.72 11.25 -7.69
N GLN A 40 18.26 12.40 -7.19
CA GLN A 40 19.14 13.47 -6.73
C GLN A 40 19.86 13.07 -5.45
N LEU A 41 19.14 12.42 -4.51
CA LEU A 41 19.74 11.94 -3.27
C LEU A 41 20.73 10.80 -3.51
N THR A 42 20.40 9.89 -4.44
CA THR A 42 21.22 8.70 -4.71
C THR A 42 22.44 8.98 -5.59
N SER A 43 22.42 10.05 -6.39
CA SER A 43 23.57 10.43 -7.24
C SER A 43 24.68 11.18 -6.51
N ASP A 44 24.36 11.92 -5.44
CA ASP A 44 25.34 12.58 -4.56
C ASP A 44 24.92 12.51 -3.08
N PRO A 45 24.86 11.31 -2.48
CA PRO A 45 24.28 11.12 -1.16
C PRO A 45 25.12 11.78 -0.05
N SER A 46 26.43 11.91 -0.25
CA SER A 46 27.30 12.57 0.72
C SER A 46 26.97 14.06 0.89
N SER A 47 26.41 14.70 -0.14
CA SER A 47 26.00 16.11 -0.07
C SER A 47 24.74 16.34 0.78
N PHE A 48 23.98 15.29 1.09
CA PHE A 48 22.71 15.36 1.84
C PHE A 48 22.78 14.67 3.20
N ASP A 49 23.88 13.98 3.51
CA ASP A 49 24.02 13.21 4.75
C ASP A 49 23.81 14.08 6.00
N GLY A 50 22.93 13.62 6.90
CA GLY A 50 22.54 14.31 8.13
C GLY A 50 21.59 15.49 7.94
N GLN A 51 21.15 15.80 6.71
CA GLN A 51 20.23 16.92 6.44
C GLN A 51 18.77 16.50 6.52
N THR A 52 17.90 17.44 6.90
CA THR A 52 16.46 17.30 6.69
C THR A 52 16.16 17.56 5.22
N VAL A 53 15.47 16.61 4.58
CA VAL A 53 15.11 16.63 3.17
C VAL A 53 13.61 16.45 3.00
N THR A 54 13.08 16.98 1.90
CA THR A 54 11.73 16.65 1.38
C THR A 54 11.91 15.99 0.03
N VAL A 55 11.39 14.78 -0.15
CA VAL A 55 11.68 13.92 -1.31
C VAL A 55 10.41 13.30 -1.85
N ASP A 56 10.19 13.43 -3.15
CA ASP A 56 9.15 12.73 -3.89
C ASP A 56 9.73 11.42 -4.46
N GLY A 57 8.98 10.33 -4.31
CA GLY A 57 9.37 9.02 -4.82
C GLY A 57 8.26 7.99 -4.71
N ALA A 58 8.53 6.79 -5.23
CA ALA A 58 7.61 5.66 -5.11
C ALA A 58 7.85 4.95 -3.78
N TYR A 59 6.84 4.95 -2.91
CA TYR A 59 6.81 4.07 -1.74
C TYR A 59 6.54 2.65 -2.19
N VAL A 60 7.28 1.68 -1.65
CA VAL A 60 7.01 0.26 -1.82
C VAL A 60 7.17 -0.46 -0.49
N TRP A 61 6.15 -1.22 -0.10
CA TRP A 61 6.15 -2.09 1.06
C TRP A 61 5.51 -3.44 0.78
N LYS A 62 6.01 -4.52 1.38
CA LYS A 62 5.43 -5.86 1.25
C LYS A 62 4.99 -6.43 2.60
N PRO A 63 3.72 -6.86 2.77
CA PRO A 63 3.27 -7.55 3.97
C PRO A 63 4.11 -8.79 4.29
N GLY A 64 4.46 -8.98 5.57
CA GLY A 64 5.25 -10.12 6.03
C GLY A 64 6.76 -10.01 5.77
N ASP A 65 7.19 -9.00 5.01
CA ASP A 65 8.60 -8.67 4.81
C ASP A 65 8.88 -7.23 5.25
N PRO A 66 9.18 -7.00 6.55
CA PRO A 66 9.53 -5.67 7.03
C PRO A 66 10.87 -5.19 6.45
N SER A 67 11.60 -5.98 5.65
CA SER A 67 12.82 -5.52 4.99
C SER A 67 12.59 -4.65 3.76
N ILE A 68 11.34 -4.49 3.34
CA ILE A 68 10.95 -3.65 2.22
C ILE A 68 9.94 -2.62 2.74
N SER A 69 10.43 -1.46 3.17
CA SER A 69 9.68 -0.22 3.35
C SER A 69 10.59 0.89 2.83
N VAL A 70 10.45 1.19 1.54
CA VAL A 70 11.47 1.96 0.82
C VAL A 70 10.87 3.07 -0.02
N LEU A 71 11.68 4.10 -0.24
CA LEU A 71 11.45 5.12 -1.26
C LEU A 71 12.34 4.81 -2.47
N ALA A 72 11.74 4.68 -3.64
CA ALA A 72 12.41 4.29 -4.88
C ALA A 72 12.17 5.32 -6.00
N LEU A 73 12.94 5.21 -7.08
CA LEU A 73 12.77 6.06 -8.27
C LEU A 73 11.39 5.87 -8.91
N GLY A 74 10.86 4.65 -8.83
CA GLY A 74 9.58 4.25 -9.38
C GLY A 74 9.24 2.86 -8.89
N VAL A 75 8.11 2.33 -9.36
CA VAL A 75 7.64 0.99 -9.07
C VAL A 75 7.36 0.26 -10.39
N SER A 76 7.74 -1.01 -10.47
CA SER A 76 7.24 -1.93 -11.50
C SER A 76 6.30 -2.95 -10.88
N THR A 77 5.21 -3.24 -11.55
CA THR A 77 4.21 -4.23 -11.12
C THR A 77 3.90 -5.17 -12.27
N LEU A 78 3.21 -6.26 -11.97
CA LEU A 78 2.44 -7.01 -12.97
C LEU A 78 1.19 -6.19 -13.38
N ASP A 79 0.52 -6.60 -14.47
CA ASP A 79 -0.66 -5.89 -15.02
C ASP A 79 -1.84 -5.77 -14.01
N ASN A 80 -1.83 -6.60 -12.98
CA ASN A 80 -2.83 -6.64 -11.91
C ASN A 80 -2.41 -5.84 -10.66
N GLY A 81 -1.30 -5.10 -10.74
CA GLY A 81 -0.70 -4.36 -9.63
C GLY A 81 0.14 -5.22 -8.66
N LEU A 82 0.02 -6.56 -8.70
CA LEU A 82 0.80 -7.46 -7.83
C LEU A 82 2.29 -7.41 -8.15
N ASP A 83 3.06 -7.98 -7.23
CA ASP A 83 4.51 -8.06 -7.27
C ASP A 83 5.19 -6.71 -7.50
N ALA A 84 4.79 -5.71 -6.71
CA ALA A 84 5.43 -4.40 -6.75
C ALA A 84 6.92 -4.50 -6.40
N GLN A 85 7.77 -3.99 -7.28
CA GLN A 85 9.22 -3.98 -7.13
C GLN A 85 9.75 -2.54 -7.22
N PRO A 86 10.63 -2.11 -6.28
CA PRO A 86 11.25 -0.80 -6.36
C PRO A 86 12.22 -0.72 -7.54
N LEU A 87 12.24 0.42 -8.23
CA LEU A 87 13.20 0.70 -9.30
C LEU A 87 14.38 1.55 -8.81
N GLY A 88 15.57 1.28 -9.35
CA GLY A 88 16.80 1.99 -9.01
C GLY A 88 17.39 1.57 -7.66
N ASP A 89 18.13 2.48 -7.02
CA ASP A 89 18.72 2.27 -5.71
C ASP A 89 17.74 2.75 -4.62
N PRO A 90 17.04 1.84 -3.92
CA PRO A 90 16.03 2.24 -2.93
C PRO A 90 16.66 2.82 -1.67
N ILE A 91 15.95 3.76 -1.06
CA ILE A 91 16.27 4.37 0.24
C ILE A 91 15.37 3.74 1.31
N TRP A 92 15.95 3.23 2.39
CA TRP A 92 15.19 2.69 3.52
C TRP A 92 14.37 3.79 4.20
N LEU A 93 13.10 3.53 4.51
CA LEU A 93 12.25 4.45 5.27
C LEU A 93 12.05 3.92 6.69
N GLU A 94 12.61 4.65 7.64
CA GLU A 94 12.41 4.37 9.06
C GLU A 94 11.22 5.20 9.58
N ALA A 95 10.35 4.57 10.37
CA ALA A 95 9.17 5.21 10.96
C ALA A 95 8.18 5.83 9.93
N PHE A 96 8.00 5.18 8.78
CA PHE A 96 6.98 5.60 7.81
C PHE A 96 5.56 5.54 8.42
N PRO A 97 4.74 6.61 8.33
CA PRO A 97 3.40 6.64 8.91
C PRO A 97 2.47 5.61 8.26
N ALA A 98 1.85 4.75 9.08
CA ALA A 98 1.00 3.67 8.59
C ALA A 98 -0.29 4.22 7.93
N GLU A 99 -0.83 5.32 8.42
CA GLU A 99 -2.02 5.99 7.91
C GLU A 99 -1.86 6.47 6.46
N VAL A 100 -0.64 6.86 6.04
CA VAL A 100 -0.37 7.30 4.66
C VAL A 100 -0.60 6.15 3.68
N THR A 101 -0.37 4.91 4.13
CA THR A 101 -0.51 3.74 3.28
C THR A 101 -1.96 3.43 2.92
N GLU A 102 -2.95 4.01 3.61
CA GLU A 102 -4.39 3.81 3.35
C GLU A 102 -4.83 4.41 2.01
N ASP A 103 -4.14 5.48 1.59
CA ASP A 103 -4.41 6.21 0.35
C ASP A 103 -3.58 5.68 -0.83
N LEU A 104 -2.91 4.53 -0.70
CA LEU A 104 -2.03 3.95 -1.72
C LEU A 104 -2.64 2.69 -2.36
N HIS A 105 -2.03 2.19 -3.44
CA HIS A 105 -2.44 0.93 -4.06
C HIS A 105 -2.17 -0.24 -3.13
N ARG A 106 -3.12 -1.19 -3.06
CA ARG A 106 -3.03 -2.37 -2.19
C ARG A 106 -3.61 -3.63 -2.85
N PRO A 107 -2.96 -4.16 -3.90
CA PRO A 107 -3.49 -5.32 -4.62
C PRO A 107 -3.42 -6.64 -3.82
N GLY A 108 -2.75 -6.64 -2.66
CA GLY A 108 -2.86 -7.69 -1.63
C GLY A 108 -1.51 -8.24 -1.16
N ASP A 109 -0.48 -8.17 -1.99
CA ASP A 109 0.89 -8.65 -1.70
C ASP A 109 1.91 -7.51 -1.52
N ALA A 110 1.46 -6.26 -1.73
CA ALA A 110 2.25 -5.06 -1.57
C ALA A 110 1.36 -3.85 -1.28
N VAL A 111 1.98 -2.78 -0.81
CA VAL A 111 1.44 -1.43 -0.79
C VAL A 111 2.41 -0.50 -1.49
N TYR A 112 1.93 0.26 -2.48
CA TYR A 112 2.80 1.15 -3.24
C TYR A 112 2.06 2.37 -3.78
N GLY A 113 2.82 3.42 -4.06
CA GLY A 113 2.32 4.64 -4.69
C GLY A 113 3.30 5.79 -4.54
N PHE A 114 3.03 6.90 -5.23
CA PHE A 114 3.89 8.07 -5.14
C PHE A 114 3.60 8.86 -3.87
N VAL A 115 4.64 9.13 -3.10
CA VAL A 115 4.57 9.85 -1.84
C VAL A 115 5.60 10.97 -1.81
N ARG A 116 5.29 11.99 -1.03
CA ARG A 116 6.24 13.00 -0.56
C ARG A 116 6.63 12.66 0.87
N VAL A 117 7.93 12.54 1.12
CA VAL A 117 8.49 12.20 2.42
C VAL A 117 9.35 13.34 2.91
N GLU A 118 9.13 13.77 4.14
CA GLU A 118 10.03 14.65 4.87
C GLU A 118 10.74 13.86 5.97
N GLY A 119 12.04 14.06 6.13
CA GLY A 119 12.79 13.41 7.19
C GLY A 119 14.28 13.71 7.14
N THR A 120 15.02 13.11 8.07
CA THR A 120 16.49 13.21 8.08
C THR A 120 17.09 12.13 7.19
N PHE A 121 17.84 12.54 6.17
CA PHE A 121 18.58 11.63 5.30
C PHE A 121 19.90 11.20 5.96
N SER A 122 20.25 9.93 5.82
CA SER A 122 21.52 9.36 6.29
C SER A 122 22.11 8.44 5.24
N HIS A 123 23.43 8.48 5.08
CA HIS A 123 24.17 7.68 4.13
C HIS A 123 25.41 7.07 4.77
N GLY A 124 25.75 5.84 4.37
CA GLY A 124 26.90 5.11 4.94
C GLY A 124 26.71 3.61 5.09
N GLY A 125 25.54 3.08 4.69
CA GLY A 125 25.23 1.66 4.77
C GLY A 125 24.83 1.17 6.15
N GLY A 126 24.39 -0.10 6.21
CA GLY A 126 23.98 -0.73 7.46
C GLY A 126 22.57 -0.38 7.90
N PHE A 127 21.75 0.19 7.01
CA PHE A 127 20.37 0.57 7.30
C PHE A 127 19.36 -0.52 6.92
N GLY A 128 18.19 -0.45 7.56
CA GLY A 128 17.11 -1.42 7.42
C GLY A 128 17.48 -2.84 7.87
N PRO A 129 16.60 -3.82 7.65
CA PRO A 129 16.84 -5.18 8.10
C PRO A 129 18.09 -5.78 7.46
N ASN A 130 18.90 -6.44 8.28
CA ASN A 130 20.21 -7.00 7.93
C ASN A 130 21.23 -5.97 7.40
N GLY A 131 20.95 -4.67 7.52
CA GLY A 131 21.86 -3.60 7.09
C GLY A 131 22.03 -3.49 5.57
N GLN A 132 21.04 -3.92 4.79
CA GLN A 132 21.13 -4.07 3.35
C GLN A 132 21.06 -2.76 2.55
N PHE A 133 20.63 -1.65 3.17
CA PHE A 133 20.46 -0.37 2.48
C PHE A 133 21.64 0.57 2.70
N ALA A 134 22.07 1.22 1.61
CA ALA A 134 23.15 2.22 1.62
C ALA A 134 22.73 3.55 2.27
N SER A 135 21.43 3.87 2.19
CA SER A 135 20.85 5.13 2.64
C SER A 135 19.53 4.90 3.37
N GLN A 136 19.20 5.83 4.27
CA GLN A 136 17.96 5.85 5.06
C GLN A 136 17.36 7.26 5.07
N ILE A 137 16.04 7.35 5.17
CA ILE A 137 15.33 8.53 5.67
C ILE A 137 14.60 8.15 6.96
N THR A 138 14.91 8.83 8.05
CA THR A 138 14.09 8.78 9.26
C THR A 138 12.94 9.75 9.09
N VAL A 139 11.74 9.21 8.86
CA VAL A 139 10.57 9.95 8.41
C VAL A 139 9.99 10.77 9.57
N THR A 140 9.76 12.06 9.30
CA THR A 140 9.05 12.97 10.22
C THR A 140 7.63 13.27 9.73
N SER A 141 7.41 13.28 8.42
CA SER A 141 6.09 13.41 7.81
C SER A 141 6.09 12.72 6.45
N ALA A 142 4.92 12.24 6.02
CA ALA A 142 4.72 11.77 4.67
C ALA A 142 3.29 12.06 4.21
N GLU A 143 3.11 12.27 2.92
CA GLU A 143 1.80 12.43 2.30
C GLU A 143 1.76 11.74 0.93
N PRO A 144 0.61 11.16 0.54
CA PRO A 144 0.42 10.65 -0.81
C PRO A 144 0.39 11.82 -1.82
N ILE A 145 1.11 11.67 -2.92
CA ILE A 145 1.04 12.60 -4.06
C ILE A 145 -0.23 12.30 -4.88
N GLU A 146 -0.56 11.02 -5.00
CA GLU A 146 -1.80 10.51 -5.58
C GLU A 146 -2.58 9.74 -4.52
N ARG A 147 -3.86 10.06 -4.36
CA ARG A 147 -4.73 9.43 -3.36
C ARG A 147 -5.65 8.44 -4.06
N ILE A 148 -5.51 7.17 -3.72
CA ILE A 148 -6.36 6.10 -4.19
C ILE A 148 -7.65 6.11 -3.38
N GLN A 149 -8.76 6.38 -4.06
CA GLN A 149 -10.08 6.26 -3.48
C GLN A 149 -10.56 4.82 -3.58
N ARG A 150 -11.09 4.31 -2.47
CA ARG A 150 -11.62 2.96 -2.39
C ARG A 150 -13.13 2.98 -2.23
N VAL A 151 -13.80 2.11 -2.98
CA VAL A 151 -15.24 1.89 -2.94
C VAL A 151 -15.50 0.58 -2.21
N GLU A 152 -16.35 0.61 -1.20
CA GLU A 152 -16.80 -0.61 -0.52
C GLU A 152 -18.11 -1.10 -1.12
N HIS A 153 -18.11 -2.35 -1.52
CA HIS A 153 -19.30 -3.08 -1.96
C HIS A 153 -19.66 -4.07 -0.86
N ARG A 154 -20.84 -3.93 -0.24
CA ARG A 154 -21.26 -4.76 0.90
C ARG A 154 -22.66 -5.31 0.72
N ILE A 155 -22.88 -6.52 1.23
CA ILE A 155 -24.23 -7.03 1.47
C ILE A 155 -24.84 -6.37 2.71
N GLU A 156 -26.17 -6.27 2.72
CA GLU A 156 -26.91 -5.78 3.89
C GLU A 156 -27.16 -6.89 4.90
N ASP A 157 -27.08 -6.55 6.18
CA ASP A 157 -27.52 -7.42 7.26
C ASP A 157 -29.04 -7.46 7.37
N ARG A 158 -29.64 -8.33 6.56
CA ARG A 158 -31.09 -8.54 6.52
C ARG A 158 -31.44 -10.00 6.27
N ALA A 159 -32.65 -10.38 6.63
CA ALA A 159 -33.19 -11.69 6.30
C ALA A 159 -33.27 -11.88 4.76
N LEU A 160 -32.90 -13.07 4.29
CA LEU A 160 -32.87 -13.41 2.86
C LEU A 160 -34.15 -14.08 2.34
N GLY A 161 -35.11 -14.36 3.23
CA GLY A 161 -36.33 -15.08 2.91
C GLY A 161 -36.31 -16.55 3.34
N GLU A 162 -37.38 -17.26 3.02
CA GLU A 162 -37.58 -18.65 3.46
C GLU A 162 -36.48 -19.58 2.92
N GLY A 163 -35.95 -20.46 3.78
CA GLY A 163 -34.91 -21.43 3.42
C GLY A 163 -33.50 -20.85 3.28
N LYS A 164 -33.29 -19.56 3.52
CA LYS A 164 -31.99 -18.89 3.40
C LYS A 164 -31.54 -18.31 4.73
N VAL A 165 -30.23 -18.26 4.96
CA VAL A 165 -29.61 -17.72 6.16
C VAL A 165 -28.74 -16.54 5.75
N SER A 166 -28.88 -15.38 6.41
CA SER A 166 -28.00 -14.25 6.12
C SER A 166 -26.56 -14.59 6.51
N PHE A 167 -25.59 -14.05 5.76
CA PHE A 167 -24.18 -14.31 6.06
C PHE A 167 -23.80 -13.84 7.47
N PHE A 168 -24.37 -12.73 7.92
CA PHE A 168 -24.16 -12.23 9.28
C PHE A 168 -24.74 -13.16 10.36
N GLU A 169 -25.86 -13.83 10.10
CA GLU A 169 -26.41 -14.83 11.02
C GLU A 169 -25.51 -16.07 11.11
N LEU A 170 -24.95 -16.52 9.97
CA LEU A 170 -23.94 -17.58 9.95
C LEU A 170 -22.72 -17.22 10.81
N LEU A 171 -22.25 -15.97 10.72
CA LEU A 171 -21.09 -15.51 11.48
C LEU A 171 -21.37 -15.35 12.99
N ARG A 172 -22.59 -14.94 13.37
CA ARG A 172 -22.97 -14.79 14.79
C ARG A 172 -23.23 -16.12 15.48
N ASN A 173 -23.84 -17.06 14.77
CA ASN A 173 -24.30 -18.34 15.32
C ASN A 173 -23.71 -19.54 14.56
N PRO A 174 -22.39 -19.62 14.34
CA PRO A 174 -21.81 -20.62 13.43
C PRO A 174 -22.06 -22.06 13.87
N GLU A 175 -22.07 -22.33 15.18
CA GLU A 175 -22.35 -23.67 15.72
C GLU A 175 -23.77 -24.16 15.43
N ALA A 176 -24.74 -23.25 15.26
CA ALA A 176 -26.11 -23.60 14.94
C ALA A 176 -26.26 -24.15 13.51
N TYR A 177 -25.28 -23.88 12.63
CA TYR A 177 -25.28 -24.26 11.22
C TYR A 177 -24.16 -25.23 10.84
N ASN A 178 -23.34 -25.65 11.81
CA ASN A 178 -22.20 -26.52 11.57
C ASN A 178 -22.63 -27.86 10.95
N GLY A 179 -22.04 -28.21 9.81
CA GLY A 179 -22.34 -29.41 9.04
C GLY A 179 -23.65 -29.38 8.26
N GLN A 180 -24.35 -28.25 8.21
CA GLN A 180 -25.62 -28.12 7.49
C GLN A 180 -25.41 -27.54 6.09
N THR A 181 -26.28 -27.95 5.17
CA THR A 181 -26.43 -27.27 3.88
C THR A 181 -27.19 -25.96 4.10
N VAL A 182 -26.56 -24.85 3.74
CA VAL A 182 -27.10 -23.50 3.88
C VAL A 182 -27.09 -22.79 2.53
N THR A 183 -28.11 -21.98 2.27
CA THR A 183 -28.10 -20.98 1.20
C THR A 183 -27.90 -19.59 1.80
N THR A 184 -26.90 -18.84 1.33
CA THR A 184 -26.56 -17.50 1.81
C THR A 184 -26.07 -16.59 0.69
N ASN A 185 -26.00 -15.29 0.97
CA ASN A 185 -25.46 -14.29 0.04
C ASN A 185 -24.18 -13.70 0.61
N GLY A 186 -23.22 -13.37 -0.24
CA GLY A 186 -21.99 -12.69 0.16
C GLY A 186 -21.21 -12.22 -1.06
N TYR A 187 -20.03 -11.66 -0.84
CA TYR A 187 -19.07 -11.39 -1.90
C TYR A 187 -18.08 -12.54 -2.02
N TYR A 188 -18.07 -13.20 -3.17
CA TYR A 188 -16.99 -14.11 -3.53
C TYR A 188 -15.74 -13.29 -3.83
N PHE A 189 -14.59 -13.73 -3.32
CA PHE A 189 -13.29 -13.19 -3.64
C PHE A 189 -12.28 -14.32 -3.86
N TRP A 190 -11.50 -14.18 -4.93
CA TRP A 190 -10.44 -15.10 -5.31
C TRP A 190 -9.23 -14.35 -5.85
N ASN A 191 -8.01 -14.76 -5.49
CA ASN A 191 -6.77 -14.22 -6.07
C ASN A 191 -5.62 -15.25 -6.18
N SER A 192 -5.94 -16.54 -6.41
CA SER A 192 -5.02 -17.70 -6.40
C SER A 192 -4.40 -18.08 -5.05
N VAL A 193 -4.46 -17.21 -4.04
CA VAL A 193 -3.97 -17.48 -2.69
C VAL A 193 -5.12 -17.54 -1.69
N ILE A 194 -6.10 -16.65 -1.85
CA ILE A 194 -7.27 -16.49 -0.99
C ILE A 194 -8.52 -16.80 -1.81
N TYR A 195 -9.45 -17.54 -1.19
CA TYR A 195 -10.68 -18.08 -1.78
C TYR A 195 -11.75 -17.98 -0.69
N VAL A 196 -12.57 -16.92 -0.71
CA VAL A 196 -13.44 -16.62 0.44
C VAL A 196 -14.80 -16.07 0.03
N LEU A 197 -15.77 -16.27 0.93
CA LEU A 197 -17.02 -15.53 0.99
C LEU A 197 -16.87 -14.45 2.05
N ALA A 198 -17.17 -13.21 1.71
CA ALA A 198 -17.02 -12.07 2.61
C ALA A 198 -18.31 -11.23 2.71
N GLU A 199 -18.37 -10.36 3.71
CA GLU A 199 -19.45 -9.37 3.86
C GLU A 199 -19.43 -8.34 2.72
N GLY A 200 -18.26 -8.15 2.12
CA GLY A 200 -18.04 -7.19 1.07
C GLY A 200 -16.65 -7.27 0.49
N VAL A 201 -16.40 -6.40 -0.48
CA VAL A 201 -15.07 -6.14 -1.01
C VAL A 201 -14.82 -4.65 -1.09
N SER A 202 -13.57 -4.25 -0.81
CA SER A 202 -13.07 -2.91 -1.01
C SER A 202 -12.24 -2.91 -2.28
N THR A 203 -12.59 -2.08 -3.25
CA THR A 203 -11.88 -1.95 -4.53
C THR A 203 -11.41 -0.52 -4.72
N GLU A 204 -10.51 -0.29 -5.67
CA GLU A 204 -10.29 1.04 -6.23
C GLU A 204 -11.52 1.47 -7.05
N GLU A 205 -11.61 2.75 -7.45
CA GLU A 205 -12.78 3.30 -8.16
C GLU A 205 -13.12 2.57 -9.47
N ASP A 206 -12.12 1.98 -10.13
CA ASP A 206 -12.27 1.20 -11.36
C ASP A 206 -12.55 -0.30 -11.12
N GLY A 207 -12.69 -0.72 -9.85
CA GLY A 207 -12.88 -2.11 -9.46
C GLY A 207 -11.58 -2.92 -9.32
N ALA A 208 -10.42 -2.28 -9.45
CA ALA A 208 -9.11 -2.92 -9.27
C ALA A 208 -8.74 -3.14 -7.80
N SER A 209 -7.66 -3.91 -7.60
CA SER A 209 -7.09 -4.24 -6.28
C SER A 209 -8.12 -4.66 -5.22
N PRO A 210 -9.05 -5.58 -5.50
CA PRO A 210 -10.10 -5.96 -4.56
C PRO A 210 -9.52 -6.57 -3.27
N GLN A 211 -10.14 -6.24 -2.14
CA GLN A 211 -9.83 -6.82 -0.83
C GLN A 211 -11.11 -7.26 -0.12
N PRO A 212 -11.21 -8.50 0.39
CA PRO A 212 -12.37 -8.93 1.16
C PRO A 212 -12.46 -8.15 2.47
N ILE A 213 -13.68 -7.76 2.86
CA ILE A 213 -13.96 -7.01 4.09
C ILE A 213 -14.78 -7.85 5.06
N GLY A 214 -14.59 -7.61 6.35
CA GLY A 214 -15.37 -8.23 7.42
C GLY A 214 -14.72 -9.50 7.92
N SER A 215 -15.53 -10.48 8.32
CA SER A 215 -15.07 -11.81 8.75
C SER A 215 -15.23 -12.82 7.62
N PRO A 216 -14.23 -12.99 6.73
CA PRO A 216 -14.34 -13.90 5.60
C PRO A 216 -14.42 -15.37 6.03
N VAL A 217 -15.21 -16.14 5.30
CA VAL A 217 -15.33 -17.60 5.41
C VAL A 217 -14.56 -18.22 4.24
N TRP A 218 -13.70 -19.19 4.52
CA TRP A 218 -12.98 -19.90 3.44
C TRP A 218 -13.96 -20.62 2.52
N MET A 219 -13.67 -20.69 1.22
CA MET A 219 -14.54 -21.33 0.25
C MET A 219 -13.80 -22.39 -0.56
N GLU A 220 -14.49 -23.51 -0.79
CA GLU A 220 -14.06 -24.56 -1.71
C GLU A 220 -15.18 -24.92 -2.69
N GLY A 221 -14.79 -25.30 -3.91
CA GLY A 221 -15.74 -25.80 -4.91
C GLY A 221 -16.55 -24.71 -5.65
N PHE A 222 -16.15 -23.44 -5.60
CA PHE A 222 -16.86 -22.40 -6.34
C PHE A 222 -16.83 -22.70 -7.86
N PRO A 223 -17.99 -22.74 -8.56
CA PRO A 223 -18.05 -23.20 -9.94
C PRO A 223 -17.30 -22.25 -10.91
N PRO A 224 -16.38 -22.77 -11.76
CA PRO A 224 -15.61 -21.93 -12.69
C PRO A 224 -16.45 -21.17 -13.71
N ASP A 225 -17.56 -21.75 -14.16
CA ASP A 225 -18.51 -21.12 -15.07
C ASP A 225 -19.23 -19.93 -14.43
N GLN A 226 -19.54 -20.00 -13.14
CA GLN A 226 -20.12 -18.89 -12.38
C GLN A 226 -19.06 -17.83 -12.08
N SER A 227 -17.82 -18.24 -11.80
CA SER A 227 -16.69 -17.33 -11.60
C SER A 227 -16.41 -16.48 -12.85
N ALA A 228 -16.64 -17.03 -14.04
CA ALA A 228 -16.45 -16.33 -15.31
C ALA A 228 -17.47 -15.21 -15.58
N LEU A 229 -18.53 -15.12 -14.76
CA LEU A 229 -19.60 -14.12 -14.87
C LEU A 229 -19.42 -12.95 -13.90
N LEU A 230 -18.39 -12.98 -13.06
CA LEU A 230 -18.08 -11.96 -12.06
C LEU A 230 -17.04 -10.94 -12.59
N ASN A 231 -16.62 -10.00 -11.75
CA ASN A 231 -15.53 -9.09 -12.10
C ASN A 231 -14.21 -9.87 -12.12
N ILE A 232 -13.55 -9.91 -13.27
CA ILE A 232 -12.28 -10.62 -13.47
C ILE A 232 -11.17 -9.60 -13.67
N GLY A 233 -10.13 -9.71 -12.85
CA GLY A 233 -8.95 -8.88 -12.97
C GLY A 233 -8.11 -9.21 -14.20
N PRO A 234 -7.19 -8.31 -14.60
CA PRO A 234 -6.26 -8.55 -15.69
C PRO A 234 -5.54 -9.91 -15.54
N ASN A 235 -5.38 -10.64 -16.65
CA ASN A 235 -4.72 -11.95 -16.68
C ASN A 235 -5.30 -13.00 -15.71
N ASN A 236 -6.59 -12.90 -15.34
CA ASN A 236 -7.24 -13.76 -14.33
C ASN A 236 -6.50 -13.74 -12.99
N SER A 237 -6.04 -12.56 -12.59
CA SER A 237 -5.30 -12.35 -11.33
C SER A 237 -6.18 -12.40 -10.08
N TYR A 238 -7.43 -11.98 -10.22
CA TYR A 238 -8.43 -12.04 -9.17
C TYR A 238 -9.82 -12.16 -9.78
N VAL A 239 -10.77 -12.59 -8.96
CA VAL A 239 -12.20 -12.58 -9.27
C VAL A 239 -12.96 -12.09 -8.05
N TRP A 240 -13.94 -11.21 -8.24
CA TRP A 240 -14.82 -10.80 -7.16
C TRP A 240 -16.24 -10.47 -7.63
N GLY A 241 -17.22 -10.65 -6.74
CA GLY A 241 -18.57 -10.20 -7.00
C GLY A 241 -19.58 -10.75 -6.00
N ALA A 242 -20.76 -10.15 -5.99
CA ALA A 242 -21.86 -10.59 -5.15
C ALA A 242 -22.42 -11.92 -5.68
N VAL A 243 -22.63 -12.88 -4.78
CA VAL A 243 -23.09 -14.23 -5.10
C VAL A 243 -24.11 -14.69 -4.09
N GLU A 244 -25.05 -15.53 -4.55
CA GLU A 244 -25.81 -16.45 -3.71
C GLU A 244 -25.16 -17.82 -3.83
N VAL A 245 -24.88 -18.46 -2.71
CA VAL A 245 -24.22 -19.77 -2.66
C VAL A 245 -25.03 -20.73 -1.80
N THR A 246 -25.13 -21.97 -2.26
CA THR A 246 -25.65 -23.09 -1.48
C THR A 246 -24.57 -24.12 -1.30
N GLY A 247 -24.45 -24.65 -0.09
CA GLY A 247 -23.39 -25.60 0.22
C GLY A 247 -23.31 -25.92 1.70
N THR A 248 -22.38 -26.80 2.05
CA THR A 248 -22.18 -27.23 3.43
C THR A 248 -21.30 -26.25 4.19
N PHE A 249 -21.84 -25.65 5.26
CA PHE A 249 -21.09 -24.78 6.16
C PHE A 249 -20.44 -25.60 7.28
N GLN A 250 -19.18 -25.33 7.59
CA GLN A 250 -18.49 -25.92 8.74
C GLN A 250 -17.73 -24.87 9.53
N THR A 251 -17.63 -25.10 10.85
CA THR A 251 -16.89 -24.24 11.77
C THR A 251 -16.07 -25.08 12.74
N GLY A 252 -15.01 -24.49 13.31
CA GLY A 252 -14.09 -25.16 14.23
C GLY A 252 -12.61 -24.77 14.06
N GLY A 253 -12.30 -23.87 13.13
CA GLY A 253 -10.94 -23.39 12.90
C GLY A 253 -10.06 -24.32 12.07
N GLY A 254 -8.89 -23.82 11.66
CA GLY A 254 -7.89 -24.58 10.92
C GLY A 254 -8.19 -24.72 9.43
N PHE A 255 -9.09 -23.90 8.87
CA PHE A 255 -9.42 -23.92 7.45
C PHE A 255 -8.58 -22.92 6.64
N GLY A 256 -8.52 -23.16 5.33
CA GLY A 256 -7.86 -22.32 4.36
C GLY A 256 -6.35 -22.26 4.50
N LYS A 257 -5.75 -21.26 3.85
CA LYS A 257 -4.30 -21.07 3.85
C LYS A 257 -3.76 -20.96 5.28
N ASP A 258 -2.82 -21.84 5.61
CA ASP A 258 -2.13 -21.90 6.90
C ASP A 258 -3.07 -22.05 8.12
N GLY A 259 -4.31 -22.50 7.90
CA GLY A 259 -5.33 -22.70 8.95
C GLY A 259 -5.92 -21.41 9.51
N ALA A 260 -5.82 -20.30 8.80
CA ALA A 260 -6.16 -18.96 9.28
C ALA A 260 -7.67 -18.70 9.48
N TYR A 261 -8.56 -19.55 8.93
CA TYR A 261 -9.99 -19.29 8.89
C TYR A 261 -10.77 -20.14 9.91
N GLN A 262 -11.75 -19.51 10.56
CA GLN A 262 -12.60 -20.16 11.57
C GLN A 262 -13.66 -21.09 10.96
N SER A 263 -14.09 -20.76 9.74
CA SER A 263 -15.17 -21.46 9.06
C SER A 263 -14.85 -21.66 7.58
N ILE A 264 -15.49 -22.67 7.00
CA ILE A 264 -15.39 -23.04 5.59
C ILE A 264 -16.78 -23.27 4.99
N PHE A 265 -16.93 -22.97 3.71
CA PHE A 265 -18.11 -23.22 2.91
C PHE A 265 -17.75 -24.11 1.72
N PHE A 266 -18.25 -25.35 1.71
CA PHE A 266 -18.13 -26.26 0.59
C PHE A 266 -19.29 -26.03 -0.38
N VAL A 267 -19.02 -25.36 -1.48
CA VAL A 267 -20.02 -24.91 -2.43
C VAL A 267 -20.56 -26.08 -3.25
N GLU A 268 -21.88 -26.23 -3.29
CA GLU A 268 -22.60 -27.19 -4.13
C GLU A 268 -23.21 -26.48 -5.35
N SER A 269 -23.68 -25.25 -5.17
CA SER A 269 -24.14 -24.39 -6.26
C SER A 269 -23.90 -22.92 -5.92
N ALA A 270 -23.74 -22.11 -6.96
CA ALA A 270 -23.58 -20.67 -6.83
C ALA A 270 -24.27 -19.96 -7.99
N GLN A 271 -24.71 -18.73 -7.74
CA GLN A 271 -25.24 -17.84 -8.76
C GLN A 271 -24.75 -16.42 -8.51
N PRO A 272 -24.18 -15.73 -9.52
CA PRO A 272 -23.93 -14.30 -9.46
C PRO A 272 -25.21 -13.53 -9.15
N LEU A 273 -25.12 -12.63 -8.19
CA LEU A 273 -26.12 -11.60 -7.99
C LEU A 273 -25.74 -10.46 -8.92
N THR A 274 -26.52 -10.26 -9.98
CA THR A 274 -26.34 -9.08 -10.84
C THR A 274 -26.38 -7.81 -10.00
N PRO A 275 -25.49 -6.84 -10.27
CA PRO A 275 -25.59 -5.49 -9.71
C PRO A 275 -26.96 -4.86 -9.95
#